data_AF-A0A2N1KLR0-F1
#
_entry.id   AF-A0A2N1KLR0-F1
#
_cell.length_a   1.000
_cell.length_b   1.000
_cell.length_c   1.000
_cell.angle_alpha   90.00
_cell.angle_beta   90.00
_cell.angle_gamma   90.00
#
_symmetry.space_group_name_H-M   'P 1'
#
loop_
_entity.id
_entity.type
_entity.pdbx_description
1 polymer ?
#
loop_
_entity_poly.entity_id
_entity_poly.type
_entity_poly.pdbx_seq_one_letter_code
_entity_poly.pdbx_strand_id
1 'polypeptide(L)'
;MWSYVEKKKNPRWLWWVEDAITGKIVAFVFGRRTNATFRRLLALLEQAKIRTHQWVTDAWWAYLDCLDQSKRIQDKSLMQSLERKHLTLRSRIKRLARKTIDFSKSQIMHDTVIGLFINRFFFDLHL
;
A
#
# COMPACT_ATOMS: atom_id res chain seq x y z
N MET A 1 -3.93 -1.93 -1.22
CA MET A 1 -4.72 -3.18 -0.98
C MET A 1 -5.59 -3.06 0.27
N TRP A 2 -6.80 -3.64 0.25
CA TRP A 2 -7.71 -3.68 1.40
C TRP A 2 -7.72 -5.03 2.13
N SER A 3 -7.76 -4.97 3.46
CA SER A 3 -8.02 -6.05 4.41
C SER A 3 -8.82 -5.51 5.62
N TYR A 4 -9.00 -6.31 6.66
CA TYR A 4 -9.60 -5.86 7.92
C TYR A 4 -9.08 -6.68 9.09
N VAL A 5 -9.19 -6.11 10.29
CA VAL A 5 -8.73 -6.74 11.55
C VAL A 5 -9.96 -7.08 12.38
N GLU A 6 -10.06 -8.31 12.88
CA GLU A 6 -11.21 -8.83 13.67
C GLU A 6 -12.55 -8.89 12.91
N LYS A 7 -13.08 -7.74 12.48
CA LYS A 7 -14.36 -7.56 11.80
C LYS A 7 -14.26 -6.56 10.65
N LYS A 8 -15.09 -6.72 9.61
CA LYS A 8 -15.07 -5.87 8.40
C LYS A 8 -15.28 -4.38 8.70
N LYS A 9 -15.92 -4.03 9.82
CA LYS A 9 -16.07 -2.66 10.33
C LYS A 9 -14.74 -1.99 10.73
N ASN A 10 -13.66 -2.77 10.85
CA ASN A 10 -12.31 -2.30 11.12
C ASN A 10 -11.41 -2.48 9.89
N PRO A 11 -11.66 -1.73 8.79
CA PRO A 11 -10.87 -1.86 7.57
C PRO A 11 -9.43 -1.42 7.79
N ARG A 12 -8.50 -2.15 7.18
CA ARG A 12 -7.08 -1.83 7.15
C ARG A 12 -6.63 -1.76 5.69
N TRP A 13 -6.11 -0.62 5.29
CA TRP A 13 -5.60 -0.37 3.94
C TRP A 13 -4.08 -0.33 3.99
N LEU A 14 -3.46 -1.11 3.11
CA LEU A 14 -2.07 -0.96 2.71
C LEU A 14 -2.03 0.09 1.59
N TRP A 15 -1.35 1.19 1.89
CA TRP A 15 -0.97 2.25 0.97
C TRP A 15 0.49 2.06 0.62
N TRP A 16 0.86 2.06 -0.64
CA TRP A 16 2.26 1.96 -1.04
C TRP A 16 2.53 2.71 -2.33
N VAL A 17 3.81 3.01 -2.56
CA VAL A 17 4.30 3.61 -3.79
C VAL A 17 5.29 2.65 -4.43
N GLU A 18 5.11 2.44 -5.71
CA GLU A 18 6.02 1.73 -6.59
C GLU A 18 6.67 2.73 -7.54
N ASP A 19 7.98 2.60 -7.73
CA ASP A 19 8.66 3.25 -8.83
C ASP A 19 8.25 2.55 -10.15
N ALA A 20 7.57 3.27 -11.03
CA ALA A 20 6.97 2.71 -12.23
C ALA A 20 7.99 2.19 -13.26
N ILE A 21 9.25 2.61 -13.17
CA ILE A 21 10.32 2.23 -14.11
C ILE A 21 10.98 0.93 -13.64
N THR A 22 11.39 0.91 -12.37
CA THR A 22 12.13 -0.22 -11.78
C THR A 22 11.21 -1.30 -11.22
N GLY A 23 9.94 -0.97 -11.00
CA GLY A 23 8.96 -1.84 -10.37
C GLY A 23 9.18 -2.08 -8.87
N LYS A 24 10.12 -1.35 -8.24
CA LYS A 24 10.44 -1.50 -6.82
C LYS A 24 9.44 -0.75 -5.94
N ILE A 25 9.07 -1.35 -4.82
CA ILE A 25 8.31 -0.64 -3.78
C ILE A 25 9.27 0.31 -3.07
N VAL A 26 8.90 1.58 -2.96
CA VAL A 26 9.76 2.62 -2.36
C VAL A 26 9.26 3.08 -0.99
N ALA A 27 7.96 3.00 -0.74
CA ALA A 27 7.36 3.36 0.55
C ALA A 27 6.02 2.66 0.74
N PHE A 28 5.64 2.43 1.99
CA PHE A 28 4.29 1.98 2.34
C PHE A 28 3.87 2.44 3.73
N VAL A 29 2.56 2.58 3.94
CA VAL A 29 1.94 2.85 5.23
C VAL A 29 0.65 2.07 5.39
N PHE A 30 0.29 1.75 6.64
CA PHE A 30 -1.01 1.16 6.97
C PHE A 30 -1.96 2.20 7.59
N GLY A 31 -3.24 2.11 7.25
CA GLY A 31 -4.25 2.96 7.87
C GLY A 31 -5.63 2.78 7.27
N ARG A 32 -6.52 3.77 7.47
CA ARG A 32 -7.82 3.82 6.80
C ARG A 32 -7.69 4.40 5.39
N ARG A 33 -8.71 4.26 4.55
CA ARG A 33 -8.77 4.91 3.23
C ARG A 33 -9.17 6.38 3.37
N THR A 34 -8.24 7.22 3.82
CA THR A 34 -8.48 8.63 4.17
C THR A 34 -7.34 9.53 3.72
N ASN A 35 -7.62 10.81 3.49
CA ASN A 35 -6.61 11.81 3.13
C ASN A 35 -5.50 11.90 4.19
N ALA A 36 -5.83 11.72 5.48
CA ALA A 36 -4.85 11.72 6.55
C ALA A 36 -3.80 10.60 6.40
N THR A 37 -4.24 9.37 6.09
CA THR A 37 -3.30 8.26 5.82
C THR A 37 -2.47 8.54 4.57
N PHE A 38 -3.08 9.10 3.52
CA PHE A 38 -2.35 9.40 2.28
C PHE A 38 -1.30 10.50 2.49
N ARG A 39 -1.62 11.56 3.24
CA ARG A 39 -0.65 12.60 3.62
C ARG A 39 0.52 12.06 4.43
N ARG A 40 0.29 11.04 5.28
CA ARG A 40 1.39 10.34 5.98
C ARG A 40 2.32 9.62 5.01
N LEU A 41 1.78 9.03 3.93
CA LEU A 41 2.61 8.43 2.87
C LEU A 41 3.44 9.49 2.15
N LEU A 42 2.85 10.66 1.83
CA LEU A 42 3.56 11.77 1.20
C LEU A 42 4.68 12.31 2.09
N ALA A 43 4.39 12.53 3.38
CA ALA A 43 5.38 12.97 4.36
C ALA A 43 6.54 11.95 4.50
N LEU A 44 6.25 10.64 4.45
CA LEU A 44 7.27 9.60 4.48
C LEU A 44 8.20 9.69 3.26
N LEU A 45 7.65 9.93 2.06
CA LEU A 45 8.45 10.10 0.84
C LEU A 45 9.33 11.35 0.91
N GLU A 46 8.78 12.45 1.42
CA GLU A 46 9.51 13.69 1.63
C GLU A 46 10.66 13.51 2.62
N GLN A 47 10.41 12.86 3.77
CA GLN A 47 11.43 12.52 4.76
C GLN A 47 12.53 11.63 4.19
N ALA A 48 12.15 10.68 3.33
CA ALA A 48 13.08 9.81 2.62
C ALA A 48 13.80 10.51 1.44
N LYS A 49 13.51 11.80 1.18
CA LYS A 49 14.03 12.59 0.05
C LYS A 49 13.71 11.96 -1.32
N ILE A 50 12.62 11.20 -1.42
CA ILE A 50 12.16 10.60 -2.66
C ILE A 50 11.35 11.64 -3.44
N ARG A 51 11.86 12.05 -4.60
CA ARG A 51 11.17 13.00 -5.49
C ARG A 51 10.29 12.26 -6.49
N THR A 52 9.03 12.65 -6.58
CA THR A 52 8.07 12.10 -7.54
C THR A 52 7.81 13.10 -8.67
N HIS A 53 8.17 12.75 -9.90
CA HIS A 53 7.92 13.59 -11.06
C HIS A 53 6.49 13.49 -11.58
N GLN A 54 5.93 12.28 -11.59
CA GLN A 54 4.58 11.98 -12.01
C GLN A 54 3.94 10.94 -11.09
N TRP A 55 2.63 11.03 -10.94
CA TRP A 55 1.83 10.12 -10.14
C TRP A 55 0.90 9.32 -11.04
N VAL A 56 1.03 7.98 -11.01
CA VAL A 56 0.07 7.08 -11.64
C VAL A 56 -0.88 6.56 -10.56
N THR A 57 -2.17 6.89 -10.67
CA THR A 57 -3.15 6.55 -9.63
C THR A 57 -4.47 6.04 -10.22
N ASP A 58 -5.29 5.40 -9.39
CA ASP A 58 -6.69 5.15 -9.73
C ASP A 58 -7.53 6.44 -9.56
N ALA A 59 -8.85 6.33 -9.77
CA ALA A 59 -9.79 7.46 -9.73
C ALA A 59 -10.23 7.86 -8.31
N TRP A 60 -9.49 7.51 -7.25
CA TRP A 60 -9.90 7.83 -5.89
C TRP A 60 -9.74 9.32 -5.56
N TRP A 61 -10.78 9.89 -4.93
CA TRP A 61 -10.94 11.33 -4.73
C TRP A 61 -9.80 12.00 -3.96
N ALA A 62 -9.14 11.34 -3.00
CA ALA A 62 -8.07 11.99 -2.25
C ALA A 62 -6.86 12.39 -3.10
N TYR A 63 -6.66 11.71 -4.23
CA TYR A 63 -5.61 12.07 -5.17
C TYR A 63 -5.93 13.38 -5.90
N LEU A 64 -7.20 13.82 -5.92
CA LEU A 64 -7.56 15.15 -6.41
C LEU A 64 -7.12 16.22 -5.40
N ASP A 65 -7.39 15.97 -4.13
CA ASP A 65 -7.10 16.93 -3.05
C ASP A 65 -5.62 17.05 -2.69
N CYS A 66 -4.87 15.95 -2.77
CA CYS A 66 -3.54 15.86 -2.17
C CYS A 66 -2.39 15.88 -3.19
N LEU A 67 -2.68 15.76 -4.49
CA LEU A 67 -1.65 15.75 -5.55
C LEU A 67 -1.82 16.93 -6.50
N ASP A 68 -0.71 17.33 -7.11
CA ASP A 68 -0.69 18.26 -8.23
C ASP A 68 -1.30 17.58 -9.47
N GLN A 69 -2.43 18.09 -9.94
CA GLN A 69 -3.19 17.48 -11.04
C GLN A 69 -2.45 17.54 -12.38
N SER A 70 -1.55 18.51 -12.55
CA SER A 70 -0.72 18.60 -13.77
C SER A 70 0.26 17.45 -13.91
N LYS A 71 0.58 16.76 -12.80
CA LYS A 71 1.54 15.65 -12.72
C LYS A 71 0.86 14.30 -12.50
N ARG A 72 -0.47 14.26 -12.50
CA ARG A 72 -1.23 13.04 -12.22
C ARG A 72 -1.78 12.41 -13.49
N ILE A 73 -1.43 11.16 -13.71
CA ILE A 73 -1.96 10.31 -14.77
C ILE A 73 -2.91 9.31 -14.12
N GLN A 74 -4.18 9.36 -14.50
CA GLN A 74 -5.17 8.38 -14.08
C GLN A 74 -5.26 7.27 -15.13
N ASP A 75 -4.50 6.20 -14.95
CA ASP A 75 -4.51 5.07 -15.86
C ASP A 75 -4.33 3.74 -15.11
N LYS A 76 -5.37 2.90 -15.16
CA LYS A 76 -5.35 1.58 -14.54
C LYS A 76 -4.43 0.60 -15.27
N SER A 77 -4.21 0.78 -16.57
CA SER A 77 -3.36 -0.11 -17.36
C SER A 77 -1.90 -0.06 -16.91
N LEU A 78 -1.43 1.13 -16.49
CA LEU A 78 -0.10 1.35 -15.94
C LEU A 78 0.06 0.83 -14.50
N MET A 79 -1.05 0.54 -13.79
CA MET A 79 -1.03 0.03 -12.41
C MET A 79 -0.92 -1.50 -12.31
N GLN A 80 -0.88 -2.22 -13.44
CA GLN A 80 -0.89 -3.69 -13.46
C GLN A 80 0.25 -4.32 -12.62
N SER A 81 1.44 -3.72 -12.63
CA SER A 81 2.57 -4.20 -11.81
C SER A 81 2.22 -4.19 -10.32
N LEU A 82 1.63 -3.09 -9.84
CA LEU A 82 1.20 -2.91 -8.46
C LEU A 82 0.09 -3.92 -8.09
N GLU A 83 -0.85 -4.14 -9.01
CA GLU A 83 -1.93 -5.11 -8.84
C GLU A 83 -1.41 -6.55 -8.72
N ARG A 84 -0.41 -6.94 -9.52
CA ARG A 84 0.25 -8.25 -9.40
C ARG A 84 0.92 -8.42 -8.03
N LYS A 85 1.59 -7.40 -7.50
CA LYS A 85 2.17 -7.47 -6.15
C LYS A 85 1.11 -7.58 -5.05
N HIS A 86 -0.02 -6.88 -5.21
CA HIS A 86 -1.17 -7.07 -4.32
C HIS A 86 -1.73 -8.51 -4.38
N LEU A 87 -1.73 -9.14 -5.55
CA LEU A 87 -2.13 -10.54 -5.70
C LEU A 87 -1.16 -11.47 -4.94
N THR A 88 0.15 -11.25 -5.08
CA THR A 88 1.20 -12.00 -4.35
C THR A 88 1.01 -11.92 -2.83
N LEU A 89 0.69 -10.73 -2.29
CA LEU A 89 0.38 -10.57 -0.86
C LEU A 89 -0.82 -11.42 -0.46
N ARG A 90 -1.92 -11.37 -1.21
CA ARG A 90 -3.15 -12.12 -0.89
C ARG A 90 -2.97 -13.63 -0.99
N SER A 91 -2.18 -14.10 -1.94
CA SER A 91 -1.94 -15.55 -2.12
C SER A 91 -1.01 -16.11 -1.04
N ARG A 92 0.01 -15.35 -0.62
CA ARG A 92 1.01 -15.83 0.34
C ARG A 92 0.65 -15.56 1.79
N ILE A 93 -0.15 -14.52 2.08
CA ILE A 93 -0.58 -14.18 3.43
C ILE A 93 -2.04 -14.59 3.61
N LYS A 94 -2.26 -15.84 4.05
CA LYS A 94 -3.60 -16.41 4.31
C LYS A 94 -4.48 -15.54 5.21
N ARG A 95 -3.85 -14.76 6.10
CA ARG A 95 -4.49 -13.84 7.06
C ARG A 95 -5.29 -12.70 6.40
N LEU A 96 -5.01 -12.35 5.14
CA LEU A 96 -5.58 -11.18 4.47
C LEU A 96 -6.97 -11.42 3.86
N ALA A 97 -7.22 -12.62 3.32
CA ALA A 97 -8.32 -12.84 2.39
C ALA A 97 -9.57 -13.48 3.03
N ARG A 98 -9.40 -14.35 4.02
CA ARG A 98 -10.49 -15.17 4.60
C ARG A 98 -10.38 -15.26 6.11
N LYS A 99 -11.52 -15.35 6.81
CA LYS A 99 -11.56 -15.64 8.25
C LYS A 99 -11.24 -17.12 8.48
N THR A 100 -9.96 -17.45 8.53
CA THR A 100 -9.44 -18.76 8.93
C THR A 100 -8.81 -18.68 10.32
N ILE A 101 -8.22 -19.78 10.80
CA ILE A 101 -7.48 -19.83 12.07
C ILE A 101 -6.35 -18.79 12.13
N ASP A 102 -5.74 -18.44 10.99
CA ASP A 102 -4.67 -17.46 10.89
C ASP A 102 -5.18 -16.01 10.80
N PHE A 103 -6.50 -15.79 10.83
CA PHE A 103 -7.06 -14.46 10.68
C PHE A 103 -6.62 -13.50 11.79
N SER A 104 -6.29 -12.26 11.42
CA SER A 104 -5.73 -11.29 12.36
C SER A 104 -6.79 -10.71 13.29
N LYS A 105 -6.59 -10.90 14.60
CA LYS A 105 -7.40 -10.28 15.66
C LYS A 105 -6.78 -9.00 16.22
N SER A 106 -5.46 -8.84 16.08
CA SER A 106 -4.70 -7.67 16.52
C SER A 106 -4.20 -6.87 15.33
N GLN A 107 -4.35 -5.55 15.39
CA GLN A 107 -3.86 -4.63 14.35
C GLN A 107 -2.34 -4.66 14.29
N ILE A 108 -1.66 -4.67 15.44
CA ILE A 108 -0.20 -4.71 15.52
C ILE A 108 0.30 -5.95 14.79
N MET A 109 -0.23 -7.14 15.13
CA MET A 109 0.18 -8.37 14.46
C MET A 109 -0.13 -8.37 12.95
N HIS A 110 -1.26 -7.79 12.55
CA HIS A 110 -1.63 -7.68 11.15
C HIS A 110 -0.62 -6.85 10.36
N ASP A 111 -0.32 -5.65 10.84
CA ASP A 111 0.59 -4.73 10.19
C ASP A 111 2.03 -5.27 10.22
N THR A 112 2.46 -5.86 11.34
CA THR A 112 3.79 -6.45 11.48
C THR A 112 4.00 -7.60 10.49
N VAL A 113 3.06 -8.54 10.39
CA VAL A 113 3.21 -9.68 9.46
C VAL A 113 3.29 -9.21 8.01
N ILE A 114 2.44 -8.25 7.62
CA ILE A 114 2.47 -7.71 6.24
C ILE A 114 3.75 -6.90 6.02
N GLY A 115 4.15 -6.08 6.99
CA GLY A 115 5.35 -5.26 6.93
C GLY A 115 6.62 -6.10 6.82
N LEU A 116 6.75 -7.15 7.63
CA LEU A 116 7.87 -8.11 7.54
C LEU A 116 7.91 -8.81 6.19
N PHE A 117 6.74 -9.22 5.66
CA PHE A 117 6.66 -9.81 4.32
C PHE A 117 7.12 -8.82 3.24
N ILE A 118 6.64 -7.58 3.28
CA ILE A 118 7.03 -6.55 2.31
C ILE A 118 8.54 -6.27 2.41
N ASN A 119 9.08 -6.13 3.61
CA ASN A 119 10.50 -5.91 3.84
C ASN A 119 11.35 -7.04 3.26
N ARG A 120 10.92 -8.29 3.47
CA ARG A 120 11.65 -9.47 2.99
C ARG A 120 11.59 -9.66 1.47
N PHE A 121 10.44 -9.41 0.85
CA PHE A 121 10.19 -9.79 -0.56
C PHE A 121 10.15 -8.63 -1.56
N PHE A 122 10.03 -7.39 -1.10
CA PHE A 122 9.98 -6.21 -1.98
C PHE A 122 11.07 -5.18 -1.70
N PHE A 123 11.67 -5.19 -0.50
CA PHE A 123 12.83 -4.36 -0.16
C PHE A 123 14.15 -5.15 -0.12
N ASP A 124 14.12 -6.45 -0.40
CA ASP A 124 15.28 -7.36 -0.34
C ASP A 124 16.07 -7.29 0.98
N LEU A 125 15.40 -6.96 2.09
CA LEU A 125 16.03 -6.94 3.39
C LEU A 125 16.19 -8.38 3.90
N HIS A 126 17.43 -8.74 4.25
CA HIS A 126 17.74 -9.93 5.02
C HIS A 126 17.49 -9.61 6.50
N LEU A 127 16.30 -9.97 6.98
CA LEU A 127 15.89 -9.88 8.39
C LEU A 127 16.34 -11.10 9.17
#